data_AF-A0A9X1RAI0-F1
#
_entry.id   AF-A0A9X1RAI0-F1
#
_cell.length_a   1.000
_cell.length_b   1.000
_cell.length_c   1.000
_cell.angle_alpha   90.00
_cell.angle_beta   90.00
_cell.angle_gamma   90.00
#
_symmetry.space_group_name_H-M   'P 1'
#
loop_
_entity.id
_entity.type
_entity.pdbx_description
1 polymer ?
#
loop_
_entity_poly.entity_id
_entity_poly.type
_entity_poly.pdbx_seq_one_letter_code
_entity_poly.pdbx_strand_id
1 'polypeptide(L)' 'MRTIFLAVAATLTASSANAAVIDWQAELERCRELRASVAPLLQAGEGISAVGRSNRSVRRCIWIQRIAVRKKIAGAETW' A
#
# COMPACT_ATOMS: atom_id res chain seq x y z
N MET A 1 31.92 -4.34 -4.92
CA MET A 1 31.18 -3.33 -4.11
C MET A 1 30.06 -2.76 -4.95
N ARG A 2 28.79 -2.90 -4.52
CA ARG A 2 27.69 -1.94 -4.76
C ARG A 2 26.43 -2.47 -4.06
N THR A 3 26.45 -2.31 -2.74
CA THR A 3 25.26 -2.33 -1.89
C THR A 3 24.49 -1.05 -2.15
N ILE A 4 23.32 -1.13 -2.77
CA ILE A 4 22.37 -0.02 -2.83
C ILE A 4 21.20 -0.42 -1.92
N PHE A 5 21.35 -0.13 -0.63
CA PHE A 5 20.23 -0.12 0.32
C PHE A 5 19.49 1.20 0.13
N LEU A 6 18.35 1.18 -0.57
CA LEU A 6 17.43 2.31 -0.60
C LEU A 6 16.70 2.36 0.75
N ALA A 7 17.24 3.17 1.66
CA ALA A 7 16.58 3.56 2.89
C ALA A 7 15.38 4.45 2.55
N VAL A 8 14.17 3.89 2.54
CA VAL A 8 12.93 4.68 2.55
C VAL A 8 12.46 4.82 3.99
N ALA A 9 12.99 5.82 4.67
CA ALA A 9 12.41 6.35 5.89
C ALA A 9 11.30 7.34 5.50
N ALA A 10 10.03 6.90 5.54
CA ALA A 10 8.88 7.79 5.42
C ALA A 10 8.01 7.66 6.68
N THR A 11 8.20 8.67 7.52
CA THR A 11 7.50 9.08 8.74
C THR A 11 5.98 8.84 8.76
N LEU A 12 5.53 8.26 9.88
CA LEU A 12 4.35 8.61 10.71
C LEU A 12 3.41 9.67 10.10
N THR A 13 2.12 9.38 9.87
CA THR A 13 1.06 9.63 10.86
C THR A 13 -0.29 9.16 10.31
N ALA A 14 -1.19 8.80 11.21
CA ALA A 14 -2.60 8.58 10.88
C ALA A 14 -3.21 9.95 10.67
N SER A 15 -3.97 10.12 9.60
CA SER A 15 -5.15 10.97 9.69
C SER A 15 -6.22 10.45 8.75
N SER A 16 -7.16 9.72 9.32
CA SER A 16 -8.56 9.83 8.94
C SER A 16 -8.92 11.31 8.78
N ALA A 17 -9.76 11.63 7.79
CA ALA A 17 -10.34 12.95 7.59
C ALA A 17 -9.39 14.08 7.16
N ASN A 18 -8.64 13.88 6.07
CA ASN A 18 -8.29 15.03 5.23
C ASN A 18 -8.65 14.69 3.78
N ALA A 19 -9.52 15.49 3.18
CA ALA A 19 -9.72 15.53 1.73
C ALA A 19 -8.49 16.17 1.07
N ALA A 20 -7.29 15.70 1.44
CA ALA A 20 -6.08 15.98 0.72
C ALA A 20 -6.31 15.42 -0.69
N VAL A 21 -6.03 16.22 -1.71
CA VAL A 21 -6.01 15.78 -3.10
C VAL A 21 -5.11 14.55 -3.17
N ILE A 22 -5.72 13.37 -3.22
CA ILE A 22 -4.98 12.12 -3.34
C ILE A 22 -4.46 12.11 -4.76
N ASP A 23 -3.14 12.20 -4.91
CA ASP A 23 -2.51 11.80 -6.15
C ASP A 23 -2.71 10.29 -6.31
N TRP A 24 -3.78 9.96 -7.02
CA TRP A 24 -4.22 8.59 -7.19
C TRP A 24 -3.16 7.75 -7.89
N GLN A 25 -2.49 8.28 -8.91
CA GLN A 25 -1.51 7.49 -9.65
C GLN A 25 -0.28 7.22 -8.79
N ALA A 26 0.21 8.23 -8.08
CA ALA A 26 1.35 8.05 -7.18
C ALA A 26 1.03 7.10 -6.01
N GLU A 27 -0.18 7.15 -5.43
CA GLU A 27 -0.55 6.26 -4.33
C GLU A 27 -0.82 4.83 -4.82
N LEU A 28 -1.41 4.64 -6.00
CA LEU A 28 -1.62 3.32 -6.60
C LEU A 28 -0.28 2.64 -6.92
N GLU A 29 0.70 3.37 -7.46
CA GLU A 29 2.04 2.82 -7.71
C GLU A 29 2.75 2.43 -6.41
N ARG A 30 2.72 3.28 -5.38
CA ARG A 30 3.24 2.93 -4.04
C ARG A 30 2.60 1.64 -3.51
N CYS A 31 1.30 1.47 -3.72
CA CYS A 31 0.60 0.28 -3.27
C CYS A 31 0.95 -0.97 -4.07
N ARG A 32 1.27 -0.82 -5.36
CA ARG A 32 1.76 -1.90 -6.21
C ARG A 32 3.15 -2.37 -5.76
N GLU A 33 4.06 -1.43 -5.53
CA GLU A 33 5.40 -1.73 -4.99
C GLU A 33 5.31 -2.42 -3.62
N LEU A 34 4.44 -1.92 -2.75
CA LEU A 34 4.20 -2.53 -1.44
C LEU A 34 3.60 -3.94 -1.57
N ARG A 35 2.70 -4.16 -2.53
CA ARG A 35 2.15 -5.49 -2.81
C ARG A 35 3.25 -6.45 -3.23
N ALA A 36 4.18 -6.02 -4.09
CA ALA A 36 5.31 -6.81 -4.53
C ALA A 36 6.23 -7.21 -3.36
N SER A 37 6.48 -6.30 -2.41
CA SER A 37 7.32 -6.60 -1.26
C SER A 37 6.69 -7.56 -0.24
N VAL A 38 5.36 -7.58 -0.13
CA VAL A 38 4.64 -8.52 0.76
C VAL A 38 4.14 -9.78 0.04
N ALA A 39 4.28 -9.87 -1.29
CA ALA A 39 3.88 -11.04 -2.07
C ALA A 39 4.47 -12.36 -1.53
N PRO A 40 5.73 -12.43 -1.06
CA PRO A 40 6.26 -13.65 -0.45
C PRO A 40 5.51 -14.08 0.81
N LEU A 41 5.08 -13.12 1.66
CA LEU A 41 4.29 -13.40 2.87
C LEU A 41 2.89 -13.91 2.52
N LEU A 42 2.29 -13.35 1.47
CA LEU A 42 1.01 -13.81 0.96
C LEU A 42 1.10 -15.22 0.37
N GLN A 43 2.18 -15.52 -0.37
CA GLN A 43 2.47 -16.86 -0.90
C GLN A 43 2.75 -17.88 0.22
N ALA A 44 3.36 -17.43 1.31
CA ALA A 44 3.57 -18.26 2.51
C ALA A 44 2.27 -18.53 3.30
N GLY A 45 1.13 -17.99 2.87
CA GLY A 45 -0.18 -18.27 3.46
C GLY A 45 -0.53 -17.41 4.68
N GLU A 46 0.23 -16.36 5.00
CA GLU A 46 -0.08 -15.49 6.14
C GLU A 46 -1.43 -14.77 5.99
N GLY A 47 -1.94 -14.65 4.76
CA GLY A 47 -3.22 -14.01 4.48
C GLY A 47 -3.16 -12.49 4.64
N ILE A 48 -3.91 -11.79 3.78
CA ILE A 48 -3.89 -10.32 3.70
C ILE A 48 -4.27 -9.66 5.02
N SER A 49 -5.15 -10.29 5.80
CA SER A 49 -5.59 -9.81 7.11
C SER A 49 -4.48 -9.81 8.17
N ALA A 50 -3.60 -10.83 8.19
CA ALA A 50 -2.49 -10.87 9.15
C ALA A 50 -1.41 -9.85 8.75
N VAL A 51 -1.06 -9.82 7.46
CA VAL A 51 -0.10 -8.86 6.89
C VAL A 51 -0.57 -7.41 7.08
N GLY A 52 -1.86 -7.13 6.89
CA GLY A 52 -2.44 -5.80 7.13
C GLY A 52 -2.60 -5.43 8.62
N ARG A 53 -2.60 -6.41 9.52
CA ARG A 53 -2.58 -6.17 10.96
C ARG A 53 -1.20 -5.74 11.42
N SER A 54 -0.14 -6.40 10.94
CA SER A 54 1.26 -6.12 11.28
C SER A 54 1.86 -4.94 10.50
N ASN A 55 1.30 -4.60 9.33
CA ASN A 55 1.82 -3.54 8.48
C ASN A 55 0.78 -2.44 8.22
N ARG A 56 1.03 -1.25 8.80
CA ARG A 56 0.19 -0.08 8.64
C ARG A 56 0.08 0.39 7.18
N SER A 57 1.18 0.31 6.43
CA SER A 57 1.22 0.70 5.02
C SER A 57 0.33 -0.22 4.19
N VAL A 58 0.31 -1.52 4.50
CA VAL A 58 -0.58 -2.49 3.83
C VAL A 58 -2.04 -2.16 4.12
N ARG A 59 -2.38 -1.86 5.37
CA ARG A 59 -3.75 -1.44 5.74
C ARG A 59 -4.18 -0.18 4.99
N ARG A 60 -3.29 0.80 4.85
CA ARG A 60 -3.54 2.01 4.06
C ARG A 60 -3.76 1.68 2.60
N CYS A 61 -2.94 0.83 2.00
CA CYS A 61 -3.08 0.42 0.60
C CYS A 61 -4.38 -0.33 0.32
N ILE A 62 -4.81 -1.22 1.23
CA ILE A 62 -6.13 -1.86 1.13
C ILE A 62 -7.26 -0.81 1.14
N TRP A 63 -7.17 0.20 2.01
CA TRP A 63 -8.17 1.27 2.06
C TRP A 63 -8.16 2.14 0.80
N ILE A 64 -6.98 2.57 0.34
CA ILE A 64 -6.80 3.35 -0.90
C ILE A 64 -7.36 2.59 -2.09
N GLN A 65 -6.99 1.32 -2.26
CA GLN A 65 -7.47 0.49 -3.37
C GLN A 65 -9.00 0.33 -3.31
N ARG A 66 -9.58 0.09 -2.14
CA ARG A 66 -11.05 0.05 -1.97
C ARG A 66 -11.74 1.37 -2.31
N ILE A 67 -11.12 2.51 -2.07
CA ILE A 67 -11.67 3.82 -2.45
C ILE A 67 -11.49 4.03 -3.96
N ALA A 68 -10.32 3.69 -4.51
CA ALA A 68 -9.99 3.81 -5.93
C ALA A 68 -10.94 2.98 -6.81
N VAL A 69 -11.22 1.74 -6.42
CA VAL A 69 -12.22 0.87 -7.07
C VAL A 69 -13.61 1.52 -7.04
N ARG A 70 -14.06 2.01 -5.87
CA ARG A 70 -15.36 2.69 -5.75
C ARG A 70 -15.46 3.96 -6.60
N LYS A 71 -14.34 4.68 -6.76
CA LYS A 71 -14.24 5.87 -7.60
C LYS A 71 -13.95 5.57 -9.08
N LYS A 72 -13.81 4.29 -9.46
CA LYS A 72 -13.44 3.84 -10.81
C LYS A 72 -12.14 4.48 -11.33
N ILE A 73 -11.17 4.66 -10.44
CA ILE A 73 -9.84 5.16 -10.81
C ILE A 73 -9.10 4.08 -11.62
N ALA A 74 -8.50 4.48 -12.75
CA ALA A 74 -7.69 3.58 -13.56
C ALA A 74 -6.44 3.09 -12.78
N GLY A 75 -6.17 1.79 -12.85
CA GLY A 75 -5.07 1.15 -12.12
C GLY A 75 -5.43 0.66 -10.71
N ALA A 76 -6.70 0.78 -10.30
CA ALA A 76 -7.16 0.21 -9.02
C ALA A 76 -7.19 -1.32 -9.07
N GLU A 77 -6.64 -1.97 -8.04
CA GLU A 77 -6.57 -3.43 -7.92
C GLU A 77 -7.41 -3.93 -6.75
N THR A 78 -7.99 -5.12 -6.88
CA THR A 78 -8.63 -5.81 -5.76
C THR A 78 -7.59 -6.56 -4.94
N TRP A 79 -7.43 -6.16 -3.67
CA TRP A 79 -6.69 -6.90 -2.66
C TRP A 79 -7.57 -7.95 -2.00
#